data_AF-A0A7L4PHA8-F1
#
_entry.id   AF-A0A7L4PHA8-F1
#
_cell.length_a   1.000
_cell.length_b   1.000
_cell.length_c   1.000
_cell.angle_alpha   90.00
_cell.angle_beta   90.00
_cell.angle_gamma   90.00
#
_symmetry.space_group_name_H-M   'P 1'
#
loop_
_entity.id
_entity.type
_entity.pdbx_description
1 polymer ?
#
loop_
_entity_poly.entity_id
_entity_poly.type
_entity_poly.pdbx_seq_one_letter_code
_entity_poly.pdbx_strand_id
1 'polypeptide(L)'
;IEKTTKMMVQKGFRRLPIVQDGILTGIITSSDIMKYMGSGEAFKKIVTGDIKDVMEQPIKTLIKRPLVSTEPEVELGQAAKIMVENDVGSLPIMDGGSLIGILTERDFLRALAEHRGIIS
;
A
#
# COMPACT_ATOMS: atom_id res chain seq x y z
N ILE A 1 -4.39 -14.29 0.23
CA ILE A 1 -3.17 -13.53 -0.10
C ILE A 1 -2.85 -13.66 -1.58
N GLU A 2 -3.00 -14.86 -2.13
CA GLU A 2 -2.74 -15.19 -3.53
C GLU A 2 -3.25 -14.16 -4.56
N LYS A 3 -4.55 -13.78 -4.50
CA LYS A 3 -5.14 -12.79 -5.42
C LYS A 3 -4.38 -11.46 -5.39
N THR A 4 -4.05 -10.97 -4.20
CA THR A 4 -3.31 -9.71 -3.99
C THR A 4 -1.91 -9.82 -4.58
N THR A 5 -1.17 -10.90 -4.31
CA THR A 5 0.18 -11.13 -4.86
C THR A 5 0.16 -11.20 -6.38
N LYS A 6 -0.80 -11.93 -6.97
CA LYS A 6 -0.98 -12.01 -8.43
C LYS A 6 -1.23 -10.62 -9.03
N MET A 7 -2.12 -9.83 -8.44
CA MET A 7 -2.41 -8.47 -8.89
C MET A 7 -1.18 -7.57 -8.83
N MET A 8 -0.42 -7.61 -7.74
CA MET A 8 0.82 -6.83 -7.58
C MET A 8 1.83 -7.13 -8.69
N VAL A 9 2.07 -8.41 -8.98
CA VAL A 9 3.03 -8.84 -10.02
C VAL A 9 2.51 -8.49 -11.42
N GLN A 10 1.27 -8.85 -11.72
CA GLN A 10 0.71 -8.69 -13.07
C GLN A 10 0.52 -7.22 -13.47
N LYS A 11 0.22 -6.35 -12.50
CA LYS A 11 -0.01 -4.91 -12.76
C LYS A 11 1.18 -4.04 -12.40
N GLY A 12 2.23 -4.60 -11.80
CA GLY A 12 3.42 -3.85 -11.38
C GLY A 12 3.19 -2.93 -10.18
N PHE A 13 2.15 -3.16 -9.38
CA PHE A 13 1.84 -2.35 -8.21
C PHE A 13 2.45 -2.96 -6.95
N ARG A 14 3.13 -2.14 -6.13
CA ARG A 14 3.72 -2.57 -4.86
C ARG A 14 2.82 -2.31 -3.64
N ARG A 15 1.71 -1.63 -3.86
CA ARG A 15 0.78 -1.14 -2.85
C ARG A 15 -0.63 -1.23 -3.39
N LEU A 16 -1.55 -1.73 -2.58
CA LEU A 16 -2.96 -1.91 -2.96
C LEU A 16 -3.83 -1.43 -1.81
N PRO A 17 -4.62 -0.35 -1.99
CA PRO A 17 -5.72 -0.03 -1.11
C PRO A 17 -6.73 -1.18 -1.10
N ILE A 18 -7.23 -1.54 0.08
CA ILE A 18 -8.24 -2.55 0.26
C ILE A 18 -9.55 -1.84 0.62
N VAL A 19 -10.53 -1.93 -0.28
CA VAL A 19 -11.86 -1.35 -0.11
C VAL A 19 -12.87 -2.47 0.12
N GLN A 20 -13.72 -2.31 1.12
CA GLN A 20 -14.83 -3.20 1.43
C GLN A 20 -16.11 -2.36 1.56
N ASP A 21 -17.14 -2.72 0.81
CA ASP A 21 -18.45 -2.02 0.82
C ASP A 21 -18.32 -0.50 0.60
N GLY A 22 -17.41 -0.08 -0.29
CA GLY A 22 -17.11 1.32 -0.59
C GLY A 22 -16.18 2.01 0.42
N ILE A 23 -15.89 1.36 1.54
CA ILE A 23 -15.07 1.91 2.63
C ILE A 23 -13.62 1.45 2.49
N LEU A 24 -12.67 2.39 2.53
CA LEU A 24 -11.26 2.06 2.65
C LEU A 24 -10.99 1.40 4.01
N THR A 25 -10.51 0.16 3.99
CA THR A 25 -10.26 -0.64 5.20
C THR A 25 -8.78 -0.84 5.51
N GLY A 26 -7.92 -0.71 4.50
CA GLY A 26 -6.48 -0.94 4.64
C GLY A 26 -5.67 -0.51 3.43
N ILE A 27 -4.36 -0.48 3.60
CA ILE A 27 -3.40 -0.58 2.50
C ILE A 27 -2.56 -1.83 2.75
N ILE A 28 -2.28 -2.58 1.69
CA ILE A 28 -1.35 -3.70 1.73
C ILE A 28 -0.20 -3.42 0.77
N THR A 29 1.02 -3.57 1.25
CA THR A 29 2.24 -3.47 0.47
C THR A 29 2.86 -4.83 0.21
N SER A 30 3.74 -4.94 -0.79
CA SER A 30 4.54 -6.15 -0.99
C SER A 30 5.39 -6.48 0.25
N SER A 31 5.82 -5.45 0.99
CA SER A 31 6.57 -5.62 2.25
C SER A 31 5.73 -6.25 3.36
N ASP A 32 4.42 -5.99 3.42
CA ASP A 32 3.55 -6.64 4.40
C ASP A 32 3.43 -8.14 4.14
N ILE A 33 3.29 -8.52 2.86
CA ILE A 33 3.27 -9.92 2.43
C ILE A 33 4.60 -10.59 2.78
N MET A 34 5.73 -9.95 2.47
CA MET A 34 7.06 -10.49 2.80
C MET A 34 7.28 -10.64 4.31
N LYS A 35 6.90 -9.63 5.11
CA LYS A 35 6.98 -9.69 6.58
C LYS A 35 6.15 -10.86 7.12
N TYR A 36 4.95 -11.06 6.60
CA TYR A 36 4.10 -12.20 6.96
C TYR A 36 4.75 -13.53 6.58
N MET A 37 5.18 -13.69 5.33
CA MET A 37 5.82 -14.94 4.86
C MET A 37 7.10 -15.26 5.63
N GLY A 38 7.88 -14.25 6.03
CA GLY A 38 9.08 -14.40 6.83
C GLY A 38 8.85 -14.58 8.34
N SER A 39 7.59 -14.68 8.79
CA SER A 39 7.27 -14.71 10.21
C SER A 39 6.78 -16.08 10.70
N GLY A 40 7.28 -16.48 11.88
CA GLY A 40 6.74 -17.53 12.75
C GLY A 40 6.16 -18.75 12.03
N GLU A 41 4.85 -18.96 12.20
CA GLU A 41 4.12 -20.11 11.67
C GLU A 41 4.05 -20.12 10.14
N ALA A 42 3.89 -18.95 9.51
CA ALA A 42 3.81 -18.86 8.05
C ALA A 42 5.13 -19.29 7.41
N PHE A 43 6.26 -18.84 7.95
CA PHE A 43 7.58 -19.27 7.49
C PHE A 43 7.77 -20.78 7.64
N LYS A 44 7.38 -21.33 8.81
CA LYS A 44 7.46 -22.78 9.06
C LYS A 44 6.65 -23.57 8.02
N LYS A 45 5.41 -23.18 7.75
CA LYS A 45 4.56 -23.83 6.73
C LYS A 45 5.16 -23.77 5.33
N ILE A 46 5.77 -22.64 4.95
CA ILE A 46 6.45 -22.52 3.65
C ILE A 46 7.59 -23.54 3.54
N VAL A 47 8.45 -23.65 4.56
CA VAL A 47 9.62 -24.54 4.50
C VAL A 47 9.27 -26.02 4.68
N THR A 48 8.10 -26.35 5.23
CA THR A 48 7.59 -27.73 5.31
C THR A 48 6.81 -28.17 4.07
N GLY A 49 6.58 -27.28 3.10
CA GLY A 49 5.87 -27.57 1.85
C GLY A 49 4.38 -27.20 1.84
N ASP A 50 3.88 -26.62 2.93
CA ASP A 50 2.47 -26.25 3.13
C ASP A 50 2.17 -24.80 2.68
N ILE A 51 2.77 -24.37 1.56
CA ILE A 51 2.63 -22.99 1.06
C ILE A 51 1.18 -22.63 0.70
N LYS A 52 0.37 -23.63 0.32
CA LYS A 52 -1.03 -23.45 -0.05
C LYS A 52 -1.82 -22.79 1.09
N ASP A 53 -1.67 -23.32 2.30
CA ASP A 53 -2.36 -22.83 3.50
C ASP A 53 -2.01 -21.37 3.81
N VAL A 54 -0.76 -20.98 3.56
CA VAL A 54 -0.27 -19.61 3.74
C VAL A 54 -0.88 -18.68 2.69
N MET A 55 -0.95 -19.11 1.43
CA MET A 55 -1.44 -18.29 0.32
C MET A 55 -2.96 -18.09 0.34
N GLU A 56 -3.70 -19.06 0.87
CA GLU A 56 -5.16 -19.06 1.00
C GLU A 56 -5.66 -18.18 2.17
N GLN A 57 -4.78 -17.75 3.09
CA GLN A 57 -5.18 -16.86 4.17
C GLN A 57 -5.83 -15.56 3.65
N PRO A 58 -6.90 -15.05 4.29
CA PRO A 58 -7.53 -13.79 3.90
C PRO A 58 -6.56 -12.61 4.01
N ILE A 59 -6.49 -11.74 2.99
CA ILE A 59 -5.56 -10.59 3.01
C ILE A 59 -5.83 -9.62 4.17
N LYS A 60 -7.09 -9.58 4.64
CA LYS A 60 -7.51 -8.75 5.78
C LYS A 60 -6.72 -9.04 7.06
N THR A 61 -6.14 -10.24 7.22
CA THR A 61 -5.34 -10.58 8.40
C THR A 61 -3.99 -9.86 8.41
N LEU A 62 -3.55 -9.33 7.26
CA LEU A 62 -2.31 -8.57 7.11
C LEU A 62 -2.52 -7.05 7.19
N ILE A 63 -3.76 -6.57 7.18
CA ILE A 63 -4.05 -5.14 7.19
C ILE A 63 -3.68 -4.57 8.56
N LYS A 64 -2.77 -3.59 8.55
CA LYS A 64 -2.38 -2.84 9.75
C LYS A 64 -3.16 -1.53 9.83
N ARG A 65 -3.51 -1.13 11.05
CA ARG A 65 -4.06 0.19 11.41
C ARG A 65 -2.94 1.00 12.09
N PRO A 66 -2.90 2.33 11.99
CA PRO A 66 -3.94 3.25 11.49
C PRO A 66 -3.97 3.41 9.96
N LEU A 67 -5.15 3.75 9.43
CA LEU A 67 -5.33 4.18 8.05
C LEU A 67 -4.90 5.65 7.94
N VAL A 68 -3.92 5.92 7.08
CA VAL A 68 -3.48 7.29 6.78
C VAL A 68 -3.91 7.59 5.35
N SER A 69 -4.74 8.62 5.18
CA SER A 69 -5.29 9.07 3.89
C SER A 69 -5.24 10.59 3.79
N THR A 70 -5.56 11.12 2.61
CA THR A 70 -5.63 12.57 2.36
C THR A 70 -6.82 12.89 1.45
N GLU A 71 -7.10 14.17 1.25
CA GLU A 71 -8.20 14.71 0.42
C GLU A 71 -7.61 15.32 -0.88
N PRO A 72 -8.37 15.36 -1.99
CA PRO A 72 -7.84 15.82 -3.27
C PRO A 72 -7.43 17.30 -3.30
N GLU A 73 -7.98 18.13 -2.42
CA GLU A 73 -7.68 19.56 -2.31
C GLU A 73 -6.39 19.86 -1.53
N VAL A 74 -5.82 18.84 -0.86
CA VAL A 74 -4.61 19.01 -0.04
C VAL A 74 -3.40 19.32 -0.93
N GLU A 75 -2.67 20.37 -0.58
CA GLU A 75 -1.45 20.74 -1.29
C GLU A 75 -0.41 19.62 -1.24
N LEU A 76 0.32 19.47 -2.35
CA LEU A 76 1.32 18.41 -2.52
C LEU A 76 2.36 18.39 -1.39
N GLY A 77 2.85 19.56 -0.97
CA GLY A 77 3.81 19.68 0.14
C GLY A 77 3.25 19.17 1.48
N GLN A 78 1.97 19.42 1.76
CA GLN A 78 1.31 18.92 2.95
C GLN A 78 1.10 17.40 2.87
N ALA A 79 0.75 16.86 1.70
CA ALA A 79 0.67 15.42 1.49
C ALA A 79 2.04 14.72 1.72
N ALA A 80 3.14 15.31 1.25
CA ALA A 80 4.49 14.82 1.54
C ALA A 80 4.79 14.83 3.04
N LYS A 81 4.42 15.91 3.74
CA LYS A 81 4.58 16.01 5.19
C LYS A 81 3.83 14.91 5.94
N ILE A 82 2.57 14.65 5.57
CA ILE A 82 1.76 13.55 6.15
C ILE A 82 2.46 12.20 5.93
N MET A 83 2.99 11.95 4.73
CA MET A 83 3.74 10.71 4.44
C MET A 83 4.94 10.53 5.36
N VAL A 84 5.76 11.59 5.52
CA VAL A 84 6.97 11.57 6.37
C VAL A 84 6.61 11.38 7.84
N GLU A 85 5.62 12.12 8.36
CA GLU A 85 5.22 12.06 9.76
C GLU A 85 4.63 10.71 10.16
N ASN A 86 4.03 9.99 9.22
CA ASN A 86 3.41 8.68 9.46
C ASN A 86 4.27 7.49 9.00
N ASP A 87 5.48 7.73 8.46
CA ASP A 87 6.34 6.70 7.88
C ASP A 87 5.62 5.83 6.82
N VAL A 88 4.88 6.49 5.92
CA VAL A 88 4.13 5.83 4.83
C VAL A 88 4.56 6.34 3.46
N GLY A 89 4.84 5.42 2.54
CA GLY A 89 5.22 5.78 1.17
C GLY A 89 4.04 6.10 0.24
N SER A 90 2.80 6.05 0.72
CA SER A 90 1.59 6.25 -0.07
C SER A 90 0.42 6.78 0.73
N LEU A 91 -0.41 7.60 0.10
CA LEU A 91 -1.66 8.12 0.65
C LEU A 91 -2.80 7.79 -0.30
N PRO A 92 -3.80 7.00 0.13
CA PRO A 92 -5.09 6.94 -0.53
C PRO A 92 -5.73 8.33 -0.52
N ILE A 93 -6.27 8.75 -1.65
CA ILE A 93 -6.99 10.01 -1.81
C ILE A 93 -8.48 9.69 -1.68
N MET A 94 -9.10 10.27 -0.66
CA MET A 94 -10.50 10.07 -0.32
C MET A 94 -11.30 11.33 -0.64
N ASP A 95 -12.45 11.18 -1.28
CA ASP A 95 -13.40 12.26 -1.55
C ASP A 95 -14.82 11.78 -1.20
N GLY A 96 -15.52 12.53 -0.36
CA GLY A 96 -16.87 12.15 0.12
C GLY A 96 -16.94 10.74 0.72
N GLY A 97 -15.86 10.26 1.35
CA GLY A 97 -15.76 8.91 1.90
C GLY A 97 -15.42 7.80 0.90
N SER A 98 -15.26 8.13 -0.39
CA SER A 98 -14.91 7.20 -1.45
C SER A 98 -13.43 7.29 -1.81
N LEU A 99 -12.80 6.15 -2.09
CA LEU A 99 -11.45 6.11 -2.62
C LEU A 99 -11.44 6.52 -4.10
N ILE A 100 -10.85 7.68 -4.41
CA ILE A 100 -10.78 8.19 -5.79
C ILE A 100 -9.40 8.03 -6.43
N GLY A 101 -8.36 7.82 -5.63
CA GLY A 101 -7.01 7.71 -6.14
C GLY A 101 -5.99 7.28 -5.08
N ILE A 102 -4.73 7.23 -5.50
CA ILE A 102 -3.59 6.98 -4.63
C ILE A 102 -2.43 7.87 -5.03
N LEU A 103 -1.88 8.61 -4.07
CA LEU A 103 -0.66 9.38 -4.22
C LEU A 103 0.52 8.57 -3.70
N THR A 104 1.64 8.61 -4.42
CA THR A 104 2.84 7.84 -4.10
C THR A 104 4.08 8.70 -4.07
N GLU A 105 5.12 8.29 -3.32
CA GLU A 105 6.48 8.86 -3.42
C GLU A 105 6.97 9.00 -4.87
N ARG A 106 6.61 8.04 -5.74
CA ARG A 106 7.01 8.06 -7.14
C ARG A 106 6.33 9.19 -7.92
N ASP A 107 5.13 9.60 -7.53
CA ASP A 107 4.44 10.73 -8.14
C ASP A 107 5.11 12.05 -7.76
N PHE A 108 5.61 12.19 -6.52
CA PHE A 108 6.47 13.33 -6.16
C PHE A 108 7.75 13.36 -6.98
N LEU A 109 8.43 12.22 -7.11
CA LEU A 109 9.64 12.13 -7.94
C LEU A 109 9.36 12.49 -9.40
N ARG A 110 8.22 12.07 -9.95
CA ARG A 110 7.78 12.44 -11.30
C ARG A 110 7.51 13.94 -11.42
N ALA A 111 6.76 14.51 -10.49
CA ALA A 111 6.47 15.94 -10.47
C ALA A 111 7.75 16.78 -10.42
N LEU A 112 8.72 16.39 -9.58
CA LEU A 112 10.04 17.03 -9.50
C LEU A 112 10.85 16.87 -10.79
N ALA A 113 10.84 15.69 -11.42
CA ALA A 113 11.57 15.44 -12.66
C ALA A 113 10.99 16.23 -13.85
N GLU A 114 9.68 16.44 -13.87
CA GLU A 114 8.97 17.24 -14.88
C GLU A 114 9.21 18.74 -14.66
N HIS A 115 9.34 19.18 -13.40
CA HIS A 115 9.75 20.53 -13.04
C HIS A 115 11.28 20.66 -13.06
N ARG A 116 11.87 20.75 -14.27
CA ARG A 116 13.30 21.04 -14.50
C ARG A 116 13.71 22.35 -13.81
N GLY A 117 14.11 22.31 -12.54
CA GLY A 117 14.66 23.51 -11.87
C GLY A 117 14.87 23.47 -10.36
N ILE A 118 14.53 22.40 -9.64
CA ILE A 118 14.61 22.40 -8.16
C ILE A 118 15.98 21.92 -7.64
N ILE A 119 16.81 21.32 -8.52
CA ILE A 119 18.20 20.98 -8.22
C ILE A 119 19.08 21.77 -9.20
N SER A 120 19.32 23.04 -8.87
CA SER A 120 20.43 23.84 -9.42
C SER A 120 21.46 24.08 -8.33
#